data_AF-A0A9E2DE37-F1
#
_entry.id   AF-A0A9E2DE37-F1
#
_cell.length_a   1.000
_cell.length_b   1.000
_cell.length_c   1.000
_cell.angle_alpha   90.00
_cell.angle_beta   90.00
_cell.angle_gamma   90.00
#
_symmetry.space_group_name_H-M   'P 1'
#
loop_
_entity.id
_entity.type
_entity.pdbx_description
1 polymer ?
#
loop_
_entity_poly.entity_id
_entity_poly.type
_entity_poly.pdbx_seq_one_letter_code
_entity_poly.pdbx_strand_id
1 'polypeptide(L)' 'MRTGVFWDQSREQVLVYWRDQLVAQYPSMAAFVAAHLELVNALDEQQQQVLLAEYQP' A
#
# COMPACT_ATOMS: atom_id res chain seq x y z
N MET A 1 -15.15 5.16 13.89
CA MET A 1 -13.97 5.59 13.13
C MET A 1 -13.30 4.38 12.51
N ARG A 2 -13.43 4.21 11.19
CA ARG A 2 -12.89 3.09 10.41
C ARG A 2 -11.53 3.48 9.83
N THR A 3 -10.51 2.74 10.22
CA THR A 3 -9.18 2.79 9.63
C THR A 3 -8.70 1.36 9.46
N GLY A 4 -8.29 0.99 8.25
CA GLY A 4 -7.83 -0.37 7.96
C GLY A 4 -8.25 -0.86 6.59
N VAL A 5 -7.96 -2.14 6.34
CA VAL A 5 -8.28 -2.86 5.11
C VAL A 5 -9.47 -3.77 5.36
N PHE A 6 -10.47 -3.71 4.49
CA PHE A 6 -11.73 -4.42 4.63
C PHE A 6 -12.02 -5.19 3.34
N TRP A 7 -12.56 -6.39 3.48
CA TRP A 7 -13.05 -7.18 2.36
C TRP A 7 -14.55 -6.94 2.18
N ASP A 8 -14.95 -6.54 0.97
CA ASP A 8 -16.35 -6.41 0.57
C ASP A 8 -16.79 -7.69 -0.13
N GLN A 9 -17.52 -8.55 0.60
CA GLN A 9 -18.00 -9.84 0.11
C GLN A 9 -19.01 -9.72 -1.03
N SER A 10 -19.75 -8.62 -1.13
CA SER A 10 -20.79 -8.45 -2.15
C SER A 10 -20.21 -8.14 -3.52
N ARG A 11 -19.04 -7.49 -3.55
CA ARG A 11 -18.37 -7.05 -4.77
C ARG A 11 -17.00 -7.70 -4.99
N GLU A 12 -16.62 -8.61 -4.10
CA GLU A 12 -15.33 -9.32 -4.08
C GLU A 12 -14.12 -8.38 -4.22
N GLN A 13 -14.14 -7.25 -3.50
CA GLN A 13 -13.15 -6.20 -3.60
C GLN A 13 -12.53 -5.86 -2.24
N VAL A 14 -11.33 -5.30 -2.25
CA VAL A 14 -10.65 -4.79 -1.05
C VAL A 14 -10.86 -3.29 -0.94
N LEU A 15 -11.29 -2.82 0.21
CA LEU A 15 -11.52 -1.40 0.53
C LEU A 15 -10.55 -0.94 1.62
N VAL A 16 -9.89 0.18 1.41
CA VAL A 16 -8.96 0.76 2.39
C VAL A 16 -9.54 2.07 2.90
N TYR A 17 -9.75 2.14 4.22
CA TYR A 17 -10.24 3.32 4.90
C TYR A 17 -9.16 3.98 5.76
N TRP A 18 -9.16 5.30 5.77
CA TRP A 18 -8.39 6.12 6.69
C TRP A 18 -9.30 7.18 7.30
N ARG A 19 -9.52 7.14 8.62
CA ARG A 19 -10.37 8.12 9.33
C ARG A 19 -11.76 8.26 8.69
N ASP A 20 -12.41 7.12 8.42
CA ASP A 20 -13.72 7.02 7.74
C ASP A 20 -13.75 7.45 6.26
N GLN A 21 -12.62 7.87 5.67
CA GLN A 21 -12.50 8.15 4.24
C GLN A 21 -12.01 6.91 3.48
N LEU A 22 -12.68 6.57 2.39
CA LEU A 22 -12.19 5.55 1.47
C LEU A 22 -11.02 6.14 0.68
N VAL A 23 -9.81 5.60 0.89
CA VAL A 23 -8.58 6.10 0.27
C VAL A 23 -8.10 5.24 -0.90
N ALA A 24 -8.48 3.96 -0.93
CA ALA A 24 -8.17 3.07 -2.04
C ALA A 24 -9.19 1.93 -2.14
N GLN A 25 -9.34 1.41 -3.35
CA GLN A 25 -10.14 0.23 -3.65
C GLN A 25 -9.37 -0.66 -4.63
N TYR A 26 -9.41 -1.97 -4.42
CA TYR A 26 -8.76 -2.96 -5.28
C TYR A 26 -9.76 -4.02 -5.72
N PRO A 27 -9.74 -4.42 -7.00
CA PRO A 27 -10.73 -5.34 -7.56
C PRO A 27 -10.61 -6.78 -7.06
N SER A 28 -9.53 -7.11 -6.34
CA SER A 28 -9.32 -8.43 -5.74
C SER A 28 -8.23 -8.35 -4.66
N MET A 29 -8.14 -9.40 -3.84
CA MET A 29 -7.03 -9.55 -2.89
C MET A 29 -5.67 -9.61 -3.62
N ALA A 30 -5.61 -10.25 -4.78
CA ALA A 30 -4.38 -10.34 -5.57
C ALA A 30 -3.89 -8.95 -6.03
N ALA A 31 -4.81 -8.10 -6.49
CA ALA A 31 -4.49 -6.73 -6.91
C ALA A 31 -4.02 -5.87 -5.71
N PHE A 32 -4.63 -6.05 -4.54
CA PHE A 32 -4.18 -5.39 -3.31
C PHE A 32 -2.76 -5.83 -2.91
N VAL A 33 -2.48 -7.13 -2.92
CA VAL A 33 -1.16 -7.68 -2.57
C VAL A 33 -0.08 -7.19 -3.55
N ALA A 34 -0.36 -7.20 -4.85
CA ALA A 34 0.58 -6.71 -5.86
C ALA A 34 0.95 -5.23 -5.63
N ALA A 35 -0.05 -4.37 -5.43
CA ALA A 35 0.18 -2.95 -5.15
C ALA A 35 0.94 -2.73 -3.83
N HIS A 36 0.67 -3.55 -2.81
CA HIS A 36 1.40 -3.48 -1.55
C HIS A 36 2.89 -3.87 -1.72
N LEU A 37 3.18 -4.92 -2.48
CA LEU A 37 4.55 -5.35 -2.76
C LEU A 37 5.32 -4.31 -3.58
N GLU A 38 4.69 -3.68 -4.57
CA GLU A 38 5.30 -2.59 -5.33
C GLU A 38 5.70 -1.42 -4.43
N LEU A 39 4.84 -1.05 -3.48
CA LEU A 39 5.13 0.02 -2.51
C LEU A 39 6.29 -0.35 -1.57
N VAL A 40 6.35 -1.60 -1.09
CA VAL A 40 7.46 -2.07 -0.25
C VAL A 40 8.77 -2.04 -1.02
N ASN A 41 8.79 -2.52 -2.26
CA ASN A 41 9.99 -2.50 -3.10
C ASN A 41 10.46 -1.07 -3.38
N ALA A 42 9.53 -0.16 -3.71
CA ALA A 42 9.86 1.25 -3.93
C ALA A 42 10.43 1.92 -2.67
N LEU A 43 9.93 1.54 -1.48
CA LEU A 43 10.48 2.02 -0.22
C LEU A 43 11.90 1.51 0.02
N ASP A 44 12.16 0.23 -0.25
CA ASP A 44 13.49 -0.36 -0.14
C ASP A 44 14.49 0.32 -1.09
N GLU A 45 14.09 0.56 -2.34
CA GLU A 45 14.90 1.30 -3.32
C GLU A 45 15.20 2.73 -2.84
N GLN A 46 14.20 3.43 -2.29
CA GLN A 46 14.39 4.77 -1.74
C GLN A 46 15.33 4.75 -0.54
N GLN A 47 15.22 3.76 0.36
CA GLN A 47 16.12 3.62 1.49
C GLN A 47 17.57 3.40 1.04
N GLN A 48 17.79 2.58 0.01
CA GLN A 48 19.11 2.38 -0.58
C GLN A 48 19.67 3.67 -1.18
N GLN A 49 18.85 4.47 -1.86
CA GLN A 49 19.28 5.77 -2.40
C GLN A 49 19.69 6.75 -1.31
N VAL A 50 18.93 6.81 -0.20
CA VAL A 50 19.28 7.66 0.95
C VAL A 50 20.61 7.23 1.55
N LEU A 51 20.82 5.93 1.77
CA LEU A 51 22.10 5.41 2.28
C LEU A 51 23.26 5.78 1.35
N LEU A 52 23.12 5.56 0.04
CA LEU A 52 24.17 5.92 -0.93
C LEU A 52 24.48 7.42 -0.94
N ALA A 53 23.47 8.28 -0.77
CA ALA A 53 23.66 9.71 -0.65
C ALA A 53 24.40 10.11 0.63
N GLU A 54 24.17 9.42 1.75
CA GLU A 54 24.91 9.65 3.01
C GLU A 54 26.37 9.19 2.94
N TYR A 55 26.69 8.20 2.11
CA TYR A 55 28.06 7.69 1.92
C TYR A 55 28.89 8.47 0.86
N GLN A 56 28.30 9.45 0.17
CA GLN A 56 29.05 10.38 -0.68
C GLN A 56 29.31 11.68 0.12
N PRO A 57 30.57 12.05 0.38
CA PRO A 57 30.93 13.24 1.16
C PRO A 57 30.56 14.56 0.47
#